data_AF-A0A6I9YW27-F1
#
_entry.id   AF-A0A6I9YW27-F1
#
_cell.length_a   1.000
_cell.length_b   1.000
_cell.length_c   1.000
_cell.angle_alpha   90.00
_cell.angle_beta   90.00
_cell.angle_gamma   90.00
#
_symmetry.space_group_name_H-M   'P 1'
#
loop_
_entity.id
_entity.type
_entity.pdbx_description
1 polymer ?
#
loop_
_entity_poly.entity_id
_entity_poly.type
_entity_poly.pdbx_seq_one_letter_code
_entity_poly.pdbx_strand_id
1 'polypeptide(L)'
;TSTIFKNSSYTIDPDTGVLAFEPATALDAGDYSCEAQNKVGPPQRSEVIHMETSKLNVGGIVAAVVVVLIILGLVIFGIWFAYNRGYFSKRTT
;
A
#
# COMPACT_ATOMS: atom_id res chain seq x y z
N THR A 1 -13.71 -25.77 -7.76
CA THR A 1 -13.62 -24.30 -7.86
C THR A 1 -13.62 -23.71 -6.48
N SER A 2 -12.43 -23.41 -5.93
CA SER A 2 -12.29 -22.86 -4.58
C SER A 2 -12.89 -21.47 -4.50
N THR A 3 -13.87 -21.27 -3.63
CA THR A 3 -14.64 -20.02 -3.46
C THR A 3 -13.86 -18.90 -2.77
N ILE A 4 -12.64 -19.19 -2.32
CA ILE A 4 -11.77 -18.32 -1.51
C ILE A 4 -11.08 -17.25 -2.38
N PHE A 5 -10.84 -17.50 -3.67
CA PHE A 5 -10.15 -16.57 -4.59
C PHE A 5 -11.11 -15.72 -5.44
N LYS A 6 -12.28 -15.35 -4.91
CA LYS A 6 -13.23 -14.52 -5.66
C LYS A 6 -12.65 -13.11 -5.85
N ASN A 7 -12.40 -12.74 -7.11
CA ASN A 7 -11.91 -11.42 -7.54
C ASN A 7 -10.40 -11.16 -7.29
N SER A 8 -9.59 -12.21 -7.31
CA SER A 8 -8.13 -12.09 -7.28
C SER A 8 -7.54 -12.54 -8.61
N SER A 9 -6.71 -11.69 -9.22
CA SER A 9 -5.91 -12.03 -10.39
C SER A 9 -4.62 -12.67 -9.91
N TYR A 10 -4.53 -13.99 -10.00
CA TYR A 10 -3.33 -14.74 -9.63
C TYR A 10 -2.84 -15.59 -10.81
N THR A 11 -1.54 -15.83 -10.83
CA THR A 11 -0.89 -16.76 -11.77
C THR A 11 -0.13 -17.82 -10.99
N ILE A 12 -0.20 -19.07 -11.45
CA ILE A 12 0.60 -20.17 -10.94
C ILE A 12 1.40 -20.72 -12.10
N ASP A 13 2.72 -20.71 -11.96
CA ASP A 13 3.63 -21.44 -12.84
C ASP A 13 3.86 -22.83 -12.24
N PRO A 14 3.36 -23.92 -12.86
CA PRO A 14 3.51 -25.27 -12.34
C PRO A 14 4.92 -25.83 -12.53
N ASP A 15 5.74 -25.26 -13.44
CA ASP A 15 7.10 -25.72 -13.69
C ASP A 15 8.08 -25.10 -12.68
N THR A 16 7.89 -23.82 -12.33
CA THR A 16 8.73 -23.13 -11.33
C THR A 16 8.14 -23.14 -9.91
N GLY A 17 6.83 -23.36 -9.78
CA GLY A 17 6.10 -23.30 -8.52
C GLY A 17 5.75 -21.88 -8.04
N VAL A 18 5.90 -20.86 -8.90
CA VAL A 18 5.63 -19.47 -8.53
C VAL A 18 4.13 -19.18 -8.51
N LEU A 19 3.63 -18.71 -7.38
CA LEU A 19 2.30 -18.12 -7.22
C LEU A 19 2.44 -16.59 -7.11
N ALA A 20 1.96 -15.85 -8.11
CA ALA A 20 2.05 -14.40 -8.14
C ALA A 20 0.66 -13.74 -8.09
N PHE A 21 0.51 -12.73 -7.24
CA PHE A 21 -0.67 -11.88 -7.09
C PHE A 21 -0.35 -10.45 -7.51
N GLU A 22 -0.98 -9.97 -8.58
CA GLU A 22 -0.75 -8.61 -9.08
C GLU A 22 -2.07 -7.94 -9.50
N PRO A 23 -2.56 -6.95 -8.73
CA PRO A 23 -2.08 -6.51 -7.41
C PRO A 23 -2.52 -7.46 -6.29
N ALA A 24 -1.67 -7.65 -5.27
CA ALA A 24 -2.07 -8.34 -4.04
C ALA A 24 -3.05 -7.49 -3.22
N THR A 25 -4.16 -8.10 -2.79
CA THR A 25 -5.22 -7.45 -2.02
C THR A 25 -5.36 -8.07 -0.63
N ALA A 26 -6.07 -7.39 0.26
CA ALA A 26 -6.31 -7.89 1.62
C ALA A 26 -7.05 -9.23 1.72
N LEU A 27 -7.72 -9.64 0.64
CA LEU A 27 -8.42 -10.92 0.55
C LEU A 27 -7.46 -12.07 0.24
N ASP A 28 -6.26 -11.76 -0.25
CA ASP A 28 -5.23 -12.74 -0.60
C ASP A 28 -4.35 -13.09 0.61
N ALA A 29 -4.53 -12.43 1.75
CA ALA A 29 -3.85 -12.80 2.99
C ALA A 29 -4.37 -14.13 3.53
N GLY A 30 -3.47 -14.99 3.98
CA GLY A 30 -3.84 -16.31 4.49
C GLY A 30 -2.70 -17.31 4.49
N ASP A 31 -3.05 -18.57 4.77
CA ASP A 31 -2.12 -19.68 4.87
C ASP A 31 -1.96 -20.40 3.53
N TYR A 32 -0.73 -20.49 3.05
CA TYR A 32 -0.37 -21.09 1.77
C TYR A 32 0.55 -22.29 1.95
N SER A 33 0.45 -23.28 1.07
CA SER A 33 1.35 -24.43 1.02
C SER A 33 1.50 -24.88 -0.42
N CYS A 34 2.68 -25.34 -0.81
CA CYS A 34 2.88 -25.96 -2.12
C CYS A 34 2.86 -27.49 -2.01
N GLU A 35 2.39 -28.16 -3.07
CA GLU A 35 2.47 -29.61 -3.22
C GLU A 35 3.19 -29.92 -4.52
N ALA A 36 4.23 -30.75 -4.46
CA ALA A 36 5.00 -31.18 -5.60
C ALA A 36 4.76 -32.67 -5.87
N GLN A 37 4.46 -32.98 -7.12
CA GLN A 37 4.23 -34.35 -7.60
C GLN A 37 5.22 -34.67 -8.72
N ASN A 38 5.81 -35.86 -8.66
CA ASN A 38 6.58 -36.44 -9.75
C ASN A 38 6.18 -37.92 -9.95
N LYS A 39 6.84 -38.62 -10.87
CA LYS A 39 6.55 -40.04 -11.18
C LYS A 39 7.13 -41.02 -10.14
N VAL A 40 7.79 -40.52 -9.09
CA VAL A 40 8.57 -41.32 -8.15
C VAL A 40 8.11 -41.03 -6.72
N GLY A 41 7.31 -41.95 -6.17
CA GLY A 41 6.83 -41.85 -4.80
C GLY A 41 5.59 -40.97 -4.65
N PRO A 42 5.13 -40.77 -3.40
CA PRO A 42 3.94 -39.98 -3.10
C PRO A 42 4.22 -38.47 -3.22
N PRO A 43 3.19 -37.66 -3.56
CA PRO A 43 3.29 -36.21 -3.54
C PRO A 43 3.81 -35.68 -2.19
N GLN A 44 4.64 -34.65 -2.24
CA GLN A 44 5.21 -34.01 -1.06
C GLN A 44 4.64 -32.61 -0.91
N ARG A 45 4.26 -32.25 0.32
CA ARG A 45 3.70 -30.94 0.64
C ARG A 45 4.66 -30.15 1.52
N SER A 46 4.77 -28.85 1.27
CA SER A 46 5.58 -27.95 2.09
C SER A 46 4.93 -27.66 3.43
N GLU A 47 5.71 -27.03 4.31
CA GLU A 47 5.17 -26.30 5.45
C GLU A 47 4.23 -25.18 4.98
N VAL A 48 3.31 -24.79 5.87
CA VAL A 48 2.39 -23.69 5.65
C VAL A 48 3.10 -22.37 5.89
N ILE A 49 2.94 -21.42 4.97
CA ILE A 49 3.46 -20.06 5.04
C ILE A 49 2.28 -19.10 5.14
N HIS A 50 2.29 -18.27 6.18
CA HIS A 50 1.29 -17.20 6.33
C HIS A 50 1.70 -15.98 5.51
N MET A 51 0.86 -15.61 4.54
CA MET A 51 1.03 -14.41 3.73
C MET A 51 0.24 -13.26 4.35
N GLU A 52 0.95 -12.22 4.79
CA GLU A 52 0.33 -10.95 5.18
C GLU A 52 0.39 -9.96 4.03
N THR A 53 -0.74 -9.33 3.74
CA THR A 53 -0.81 -8.26 2.73
C THR A 53 -0.85 -6.92 3.43
N SER A 54 0.16 -6.09 3.22
CA SER A 54 0.18 -4.74 3.80
C SER A 54 -0.86 -3.85 3.12
N LYS A 55 -1.84 -3.36 3.88
CA LYS A 55 -2.76 -2.31 3.40
C LYS A 55 -2.04 -0.96 3.43
N LEU A 56 -1.75 -0.39 2.27
CA LEU A 56 -1.36 1.02 2.20
C LEU A 56 -2.56 1.88 2.61
N ASN A 57 -2.40 2.66 3.68
CA ASN A 57 -3.47 3.50 4.22
C ASN A 57 -3.59 4.80 3.41
N VAL A 58 -4.06 4.68 2.16
CA VAL A 58 -4.13 5.79 1.19
C VAL A 58 -4.85 7.00 1.78
N GLY A 59 -5.91 6.78 2.57
CA GLY A 59 -6.63 7.85 3.27
C GLY A 59 -5.76 8.64 4.25
N GLY A 60 -4.83 7.99 4.96
CA GLY A 60 -3.90 8.65 5.86
C GLY A 60 -2.87 9.50 5.11
N ILE A 61 -2.35 9.00 3.99
CA ILE A 61 -1.43 9.74 3.11
C ILE A 61 -2.12 11.00 2.57
N VAL A 62 -3.34 10.85 2.04
CA VAL A 62 -4.11 11.98 1.51
C VAL A 62 -4.41 13.01 2.59
N ALA A 63 -4.85 12.59 3.78
CA ALA A 63 -5.14 13.49 4.89
C ALA A 63 -3.89 14.31 5.31
N ALA A 64 -2.73 13.66 5.41
CA ALA A 64 -1.48 14.34 5.76
C ALA A 64 -1.11 15.42 4.72
N VAL A 65 -1.20 15.11 3.43
CA VAL A 65 -0.90 16.06 2.35
C VAL A 65 -1.84 17.27 2.41
N VAL A 66 -3.15 17.04 2.60
CA VAL A 66 -4.14 18.13 2.70
C VAL A 66 -3.84 19.07 3.85
N VAL A 67 -3.50 18.54 5.03
CA VAL A 67 -3.16 19.35 6.21
C VAL A 67 -1.93 20.21 5.94
N VAL A 68 -0.88 19.64 5.34
CA VAL A 68 0.35 20.37 4.99
C VAL A 68 0.07 21.50 4.02
N LEU A 69 -0.77 21.27 3.01
CA LEU A 69 -1.15 22.30 2.03
C LEU A 69 -1.95 23.44 2.66
N ILE A 70 -2.85 23.14 3.60
CA ILE A 70 -3.62 24.16 4.34
C ILE A 70 -2.67 25.03 5.18
N ILE A 71 -1.73 24.41 5.90
CA ILE A 71 -0.75 25.14 6.72
C ILE A 71 0.10 26.07 5.84
N LEU A 72 0.60 25.57 4.71
CA LEU A 72 1.33 26.38 3.73
C LEU A 72 0.49 27.55 3.21
N GLY A 73 -0.76 27.30 2.84
CA GLY A 73 -1.68 28.33 2.40
C GLY A 73 -1.92 29.41 3.45
N LEU A 74 -2.12 29.02 4.71
CA LEU A 74 -2.30 29.95 5.83
C LEU A 74 -1.03 30.77 6.12
N VAL A 75 0.15 30.17 6.02
CA VAL A 75 1.43 30.88 6.19
C VAL A 75 1.63 31.90 5.06
N ILE A 76 1.43 31.49 3.81
CA ILE A 76 1.53 32.39 2.64
C ILE A 76 0.53 33.53 2.76
N PHE A 77 -0.72 33.22 3.10
CA PHE A 77 -1.77 34.22 3.29
C PHE A 77 -1.46 35.16 4.45
N GLY A 78 -0.99 34.64 5.59
CA GLY A 78 -0.60 35.43 6.76
C GLY A 78 0.55 36.39 6.47
N ILE A 79 1.57 35.92 5.75
CA ILE A 79 2.70 36.75 5.30
C ILE A 79 2.20 37.85 4.36
N TRP A 80 1.42 37.49 3.33
CA TRP A 80 0.87 38.45 2.39
C TRP A 80 0.01 39.51 3.09
N PHE A 81 -0.86 39.08 4.00
CA PHE A 81 -1.70 39.97 4.80
C PHE A 81 -0.87 40.92 5.66
N ALA A 82 0.18 40.42 6.33
CA ALA A 82 1.08 41.26 7.14
C ALA A 82 1.84 42.29 6.31
N TYR A 83 2.26 41.94 5.09
CA TYR A 83 2.89 42.87 4.14
C TYR A 83 1.89 43.92 3.62
N ASN A 84 0.70 43.51 3.18
CA ASN A 84 -0.28 44.42 2.58
C ASN A 84 -0.93 45.37 3.61
N ARG A 85 -1.06 44.95 4.88
CA ARG A 85 -1.67 45.75 5.95
C ARG A 85 -0.67 46.53 6.82
N GLY A 86 0.62 46.49 6.50
CA GLY A 86 1.60 47.48 7.00
C GLY A 86 2.21 47.22 8.38
N TYR A 87 2.10 46.03 8.97
CA TYR A 87 2.76 45.73 10.26
C TYR A 87 4.29 45.64 10.15
N PHE A 88 4.81 45.33 8.97
CA PHE A 88 6.23 45.43 8.63
C PHE A 88 6.52 46.74 7.89
N SER A 89 6.15 47.89 8.47
CA SER A 89 6.77 49.15 8.08
C SER A 89 8.20 49.17 8.61
N LYS A 90 9.13 49.04 7.67
CA LYS A 90 10.60 49.20 7.75
C LYS A 90 11.10 49.84 9.05
N ARG A 91 11.81 49.08 9.89
CA ARG A 91 12.90 49.68 10.69
C ARG A 91 13.99 50.09 9.71
N THR A 92 14.02 51.37 9.38
CA THR A 92 15.19 52.02 8.77
C THR A 92 15.70 53.01 9.80
N THR A 93 16.90 52.70 10.32
CA THR A 93 17.84 53.49 11.13
C THR A 93 17.27 54.44 12.19
#